data_AF-A0A9Q0WKV8-F1
#
_entry.id   AF-A0A9Q0WKV8-F1
#
_cell.length_a   1.000
_cell.length_b   1.000
_cell.length_c   1.000
_cell.angle_alpha   90.00
_cell.angle_beta   90.00
_cell.angle_gamma   90.00
#
_symmetry.space_group_name_H-M   'P 1'
#
loop_
_entity.id
_entity.type
_entity.pdbx_description
1 polymer ?
#
loop_
_entity_poly.entity_id
_entity_poly.type
_entity_poly.pdbx_seq_one_letter_code
_entity_poly.pdbx_strand_id
1 'polypeptide(L)'
;MLSSSGRAVRKLCSSSSCTAVSVIGKRNWLLRERYIPPSCIIKFSKVFGKKRQRRAIPVLFNHFSLYSTATAAASATAATPAANNHLEEASQPNLSDAYSAIELALDSVVKIFTVSSSPNYFLPWQNKSQRETMGSGFVIHGKKILTNAHVVADHTFVLVRKHGSPTKYRAEVQAVGHECDLAILVVENEEFWKGMNFLELGDIPFLQEAVAVVGYPQGGDNISVTKGVVSRVEPTQYVHGASQLMAIQIDAAINPGNSGGPAIMGTKVAGVAFQNLSGAENIGYIIPVPVIKHFINGVEESGKYVGFCSMGLSCQPTENVQLRKHFGMCPEMTGVLVSKINPLSDAHRVLKKDDIILAFDGVPIANDGTVPFRNRERITFDHLVSMKKPNETASVRLLRGGEEHEFCITLRPLQPLVPVHQFDKLPSYYIFAGLVFVPLTQPYLHEYGEEWYNTSPRRLCERALREQPKKAAQQLIILSQVLMDDINAGYERLAELQVKKVNGIEIDNLKHLCQLVGNCSSESLRFDLDDDRVIALNYQSAKVATSRILKRHRIPSAMSSDLSAEQNISESESASSS
;
A
#
# COMPACT_ATOMS: atom_id res chain seq x y z
N MET A 1 32.02 48.62 -62.82
CA MET A 1 31.48 48.25 -64.14
C MET A 1 29.99 47.95 -64.01
N LEU A 2 29.25 48.25 -65.08
CA LEU A 2 27.85 47.88 -65.42
C LEU A 2 27.61 46.35 -65.32
N SER A 3 26.40 45.76 -65.37
CA SER A 3 25.00 46.20 -65.14
C SER A 3 24.01 45.02 -65.33
N SER A 4 22.94 44.95 -64.53
CA SER A 4 21.53 44.61 -64.89
C SER A 4 21.08 43.40 -65.76
N SER A 5 19.96 42.78 -65.33
CA SER A 5 18.88 42.12 -66.12
C SER A 5 19.16 40.76 -66.82
N GLY A 6 18.18 39.86 -67.07
CA GLY A 6 16.77 39.78 -66.64
C GLY A 6 15.90 38.81 -67.49
N ARG A 7 14.75 38.35 -66.94
CA ARG A 7 13.62 37.55 -67.56
C ARG A 7 13.95 36.08 -67.97
N ALA A 8 13.10 35.04 -67.90
CA ALA A 8 11.69 34.73 -67.55
C ALA A 8 10.85 34.15 -68.73
N VAL A 9 10.22 32.97 -68.54
CA VAL A 9 9.01 32.37 -69.20
C VAL A 9 8.76 31.01 -68.47
N ARG A 10 7.63 30.69 -67.80
CA ARG A 10 6.18 30.55 -68.13
C ARG A 10 5.72 29.21 -68.75
N LYS A 11 5.01 28.40 -67.94
CA LYS A 11 3.77 27.62 -68.21
C LYS A 11 3.26 27.11 -66.84
N LEU A 12 2.05 27.36 -66.31
CA LEU A 12 0.67 27.12 -66.79
C LEU A 12 0.43 25.61 -67.06
N CYS A 13 -0.59 24.92 -66.51
CA CYS A 13 -1.93 25.34 -66.04
C CYS A 13 -2.44 24.43 -64.87
N SER A 14 -3.12 24.96 -63.83
CA SER A 14 -4.60 25.05 -63.63
C SER A 14 -5.30 23.69 -63.39
N SER A 15 -5.79 23.39 -62.17
CA SER A 15 -7.19 23.57 -61.69
C SER A 15 -8.19 22.52 -62.26
N SER A 16 -9.32 22.13 -61.65
CA SER A 16 -10.14 22.77 -60.61
C SER A 16 -10.92 21.74 -59.75
N SER A 17 -11.46 22.22 -58.62
CA SER A 17 -12.47 21.59 -57.74
C SER A 17 -13.81 21.20 -58.39
N CYS A 18 -14.55 20.25 -57.80
CA CYS A 18 -16.02 20.36 -57.64
C CYS A 18 -16.60 19.44 -56.55
N THR A 19 -17.78 19.81 -56.03
CA THR A 19 -18.40 19.26 -54.80
C THR A 19 -19.88 18.88 -55.04
N ALA A 20 -20.34 17.73 -54.55
CA ALA A 20 -21.77 17.39 -54.32
C ALA A 20 -21.84 16.09 -53.48
N VAL A 21 -22.32 16.06 -52.22
CA VAL A 21 -23.71 16.14 -51.69
C VAL A 21 -24.41 14.77 -51.55
N SER A 22 -24.99 14.59 -50.36
CA SER A 22 -25.59 13.41 -49.68
C SER A 22 -26.71 12.61 -50.37
N VAL A 23 -27.02 11.38 -49.86
CA VAL A 23 -28.28 11.03 -49.14
C VAL A 23 -28.38 9.53 -48.70
N ILE A 24 -28.67 9.30 -47.41
CA ILE A 24 -29.48 8.24 -46.72
C ILE A 24 -29.50 6.77 -47.23
N GLY A 25 -29.28 5.78 -46.32
CA GLY A 25 -29.68 4.37 -46.55
C GLY A 25 -29.51 3.41 -45.35
N LYS A 26 -30.62 2.95 -44.74
CA LYS A 26 -30.73 2.18 -43.48
C LYS A 26 -30.21 0.72 -43.46
N ARG A 27 -29.70 0.31 -42.27
CA ARG A 27 -29.94 -0.96 -41.50
C ARG A 27 -29.44 -2.34 -41.99
N ASN A 28 -28.77 -3.02 -41.04
CA ASN A 28 -29.11 -4.34 -40.42
C ASN A 28 -28.23 -5.59 -40.63
N TRP A 29 -27.95 -6.26 -39.50
CA TRP A 29 -27.76 -7.71 -39.26
C TRP A 29 -26.68 -8.49 -40.06
N LEU A 30 -25.56 -8.88 -39.41
CA LEU A 30 -25.40 -10.22 -38.78
C LEU A 30 -23.97 -10.48 -38.25
N LEU A 31 -23.90 -11.22 -37.15
CA LEU A 31 -22.69 -11.88 -36.65
C LEU A 31 -22.21 -12.97 -37.62
N ARG A 32 -20.89 -13.12 -37.79
CA ARG A 32 -20.23 -14.41 -38.04
C ARG A 32 -18.73 -14.33 -37.78
N GLU A 33 -18.27 -15.17 -36.86
CA GLU A 33 -16.86 -15.45 -36.63
C GLU A 33 -16.23 -16.07 -37.88
N ARG A 34 -14.97 -15.73 -38.19
CA ARG A 34 -14.06 -16.61 -38.95
C ARG A 34 -12.61 -16.48 -38.49
N TYR A 35 -12.09 -17.62 -38.05
CA TYR A 35 -10.68 -17.97 -37.96
C TYR A 35 -9.91 -17.66 -39.27
N ILE A 36 -8.67 -17.19 -39.17
CA ILE A 36 -7.69 -17.13 -40.27
C ILE A 36 -6.32 -17.58 -39.72
N PRO A 37 -5.57 -18.48 -40.41
CA PRO A 37 -4.37 -19.14 -39.86
C PRO A 37 -3.05 -18.38 -40.10
N PRO A 38 -1.94 -18.77 -39.43
CA PRO A 38 -0.65 -18.10 -39.56
C PRO A 38 0.28 -18.76 -40.59
N SER A 39 0.71 -18.00 -41.62
CA SER A 39 1.92 -18.33 -42.39
C SER A 39 2.45 -17.13 -43.20
N CYS A 40 3.66 -16.65 -42.86
CA CYS A 40 4.72 -16.33 -43.82
C CYS A 40 5.98 -15.82 -43.11
N ILE A 41 7.03 -16.66 -43.12
CA ILE A 41 8.38 -16.30 -42.68
C ILE A 41 9.16 -15.85 -43.92
N ILE A 42 9.67 -14.61 -43.92
CA ILE A 42 10.67 -14.17 -44.90
C ILE A 42 12.03 -14.04 -44.20
N LYS A 43 13.01 -14.79 -44.70
CA LYS A 43 14.40 -14.70 -44.26
C LYS A 43 15.07 -13.48 -44.91
N PHE A 44 15.85 -12.74 -44.12
CA PHE A 44 17.06 -12.10 -44.63
C PHE A 44 18.27 -12.47 -43.76
N SER A 45 19.40 -12.70 -44.41
CA SER A 45 20.71 -12.94 -43.80
C SER A 45 21.58 -11.69 -44.07
N LYS A 46 22.67 -11.35 -43.37
CA LYS A 46 23.81 -12.15 -42.88
C LYS A 46 24.72 -11.26 -41.98
N VAL A 47 25.49 -11.87 -41.06
CA VAL A 47 26.92 -11.51 -40.69
C VAL A 47 27.16 -10.15 -39.96
N PHE A 48 27.95 -9.98 -38.88
CA PHE A 48 28.79 -10.79 -37.96
C PHE A 48 28.49 -10.37 -36.48
N GLY A 49 28.91 -11.04 -35.40
CA GLY A 49 29.57 -12.35 -35.25
C GLY A 49 30.86 -12.40 -34.41
N LYS A 50 30.78 -12.53 -33.06
CA LYS A 50 31.93 -12.96 -32.20
C LYS A 50 31.50 -14.04 -31.18
N LYS A 51 32.38 -15.02 -30.97
CA LYS A 51 32.12 -16.29 -30.25
C LYS A 51 32.48 -16.22 -28.76
N ARG A 52 31.75 -16.97 -27.93
CA ARG A 52 32.34 -17.73 -26.80
C ARG A 52 31.55 -19.05 -26.61
N GLN A 53 32.24 -20.18 -26.69
CA GLN A 53 31.68 -21.52 -26.51
C GLN A 53 31.85 -21.98 -25.05
N ARG A 54 30.85 -22.69 -24.51
CA ARG A 54 31.05 -23.96 -23.79
C ARG A 54 29.92 -24.93 -24.16
N ARG A 55 30.22 -26.23 -24.13
CA ARG A 55 29.41 -27.33 -24.69
C ARG A 55 28.45 -27.90 -23.65
N ALA A 56 27.28 -28.33 -24.10
CA ALA A 56 26.45 -29.32 -23.38
C ALA A 56 26.76 -30.73 -23.91
N ILE A 57 26.59 -31.75 -23.06
CA ILE A 57 26.75 -33.17 -23.38
C ILE A 57 25.44 -33.87 -23.00
N PRO A 58 24.78 -34.60 -23.91
CA PRO A 58 23.69 -35.51 -23.55
C PRO A 58 24.24 -36.92 -23.26
N VAL A 59 23.63 -37.62 -22.30
CA VAL A 59 23.81 -39.06 -22.11
C VAL A 59 22.44 -39.72 -22.02
N LEU A 60 22.25 -40.78 -22.80
CA LEU A 60 21.03 -41.59 -22.87
C LEU A 60 21.37 -43.03 -22.48
N PHE A 61 20.45 -43.66 -21.73
CA PHE A 61 20.24 -45.10 -21.54
C PHE A 61 21.43 -46.00 -21.14
N ASN A 62 21.19 -46.83 -20.11
CA ASN A 62 21.11 -48.26 -20.41
C ASN A 62 20.11 -49.01 -19.51
N HIS A 63 19.47 -50.02 -20.09
CA HIS A 63 18.61 -50.99 -19.39
C HIS A 63 19.47 -52.01 -18.63
N PHE A 64 18.96 -52.53 -17.51
CA PHE A 64 19.09 -53.96 -17.20
C PHE A 64 17.79 -54.46 -16.55
N SER A 65 17.31 -55.61 -17.04
CA SER A 65 16.17 -56.35 -16.50
C SER A 65 16.58 -57.81 -16.44
N LEU A 66 16.32 -58.48 -15.31
CA LEU A 66 16.39 -59.94 -15.20
C LEU A 66 15.28 -60.42 -14.26
N TYR A 67 14.70 -61.55 -14.65
CA TYR A 67 13.51 -62.17 -14.07
C TYR A 67 13.83 -62.86 -12.73
N SER A 68 12.84 -62.95 -11.83
CA SER A 68 12.42 -64.26 -11.35
C SER A 68 10.98 -64.32 -10.82
N THR A 69 10.37 -65.45 -11.14
CA THR A 69 9.00 -65.95 -10.92
C THR A 69 8.37 -65.70 -9.54
N ALA A 70 7.07 -65.41 -9.55
CA ALA A 70 6.18 -65.62 -8.42
C ALA A 70 5.73 -67.10 -8.31
N THR A 71 5.54 -67.58 -7.09
CA THR A 71 4.74 -68.78 -6.77
C THR A 71 3.92 -68.49 -5.52
N ALA A 72 2.64 -68.87 -5.55
CA ALA A 72 1.74 -68.79 -4.40
C ALA A 72 1.43 -70.22 -3.91
N ALA A 73 1.40 -70.41 -2.60
CA ALA A 73 0.91 -71.62 -1.94
C ALA A 73 0.26 -71.23 -0.60
N ALA A 74 -0.76 -71.98 -0.19
CA ALA A 74 -1.69 -71.57 0.85
C ALA A 74 -1.56 -72.34 2.18
N SER A 75 -2.04 -71.69 3.24
CA SER A 75 -2.64 -72.27 4.47
C SER A 75 -1.87 -73.31 5.30
N ALA A 76 -1.57 -72.93 6.55
CA ALA A 76 -1.78 -73.79 7.73
C ALA A 76 -2.09 -72.92 8.96
N THR A 77 -2.96 -73.41 9.84
CA THR A 77 -3.50 -72.69 11.00
C THR A 77 -2.83 -73.06 12.32
N ALA A 78 -2.62 -72.08 13.21
CA ALA A 78 -2.47 -72.31 14.66
C ALA A 78 -2.84 -71.05 15.46
N ALA A 79 -3.81 -71.16 16.38
CA ALA A 79 -3.95 -70.28 17.55
C ALA A 79 -2.94 -70.74 18.63
N THR A 80 -2.55 -70.05 19.69
CA THR A 80 -3.04 -68.89 20.52
C THR A 80 -1.81 -68.48 21.40
N PRO A 81 -1.83 -67.52 22.36
CA PRO A 81 -2.82 -66.49 22.71
C PRO A 81 -2.24 -65.06 22.76
N ALA A 82 -3.10 -64.08 23.10
CA ALA A 82 -2.70 -62.69 23.34
C ALA A 82 -2.41 -62.42 24.84
N ALA A 83 -1.43 -61.56 25.12
CA ALA A 83 -1.42 -60.67 26.30
C ALA A 83 -0.39 -59.54 26.17
N ASN A 84 -0.87 -58.30 26.31
CA ASN A 84 -0.18 -57.11 26.84
C ASN A 84 1.17 -56.69 26.25
N ASN A 85 1.12 -55.87 25.20
CA ASN A 85 2.02 -54.72 25.07
C ASN A 85 1.23 -53.44 25.36
N HIS A 86 1.66 -52.66 26.35
CA HIS A 86 1.24 -51.26 26.46
C HIS A 86 1.78 -50.51 25.25
N LEU A 87 0.88 -50.02 24.40
CA LEU A 87 1.18 -48.96 23.45
C LEU A 87 0.73 -47.65 24.08
N GLU A 88 1.68 -46.75 24.30
CA GLU A 88 1.36 -45.34 24.59
C GLU A 88 0.61 -44.78 23.38
N GLU A 89 -0.58 -44.22 23.60
CA GLU A 89 -1.30 -43.50 22.55
C GLU A 89 -0.52 -42.24 22.18
N ALA A 90 0.20 -42.30 21.05
CA ALA A 90 0.70 -41.12 20.39
C ALA A 90 -0.50 -40.24 20.01
N SER A 91 -0.63 -39.09 20.68
CA SER A 91 -1.76 -38.17 20.53
C SER A 91 -1.98 -37.78 19.08
N GLN A 92 -3.11 -38.20 18.50
CA GLN A 92 -3.53 -37.72 17.18
C GLN A 92 -3.82 -36.21 17.26
N PRO A 93 -3.46 -35.41 16.24
CA PRO A 93 -3.83 -33.99 16.22
C PRO A 93 -5.36 -33.86 16.13
N ASN A 94 -5.97 -33.24 17.13
CA ASN A 94 -7.42 -33.12 17.28
C ASN A 94 -8.16 -32.78 15.98
N LEU A 95 -9.03 -33.70 15.54
CA LEU A 95 -10.01 -33.44 14.48
C LEU A 95 -11.13 -32.49 14.96
N SER A 96 -11.49 -32.54 16.26
CA SER A 96 -12.57 -31.73 16.85
C SER A 96 -12.46 -30.25 16.52
N ASP A 97 -11.27 -29.70 16.68
CA ASP A 97 -11.06 -28.25 16.69
C ASP A 97 -11.28 -27.64 15.29
N ALA A 98 -11.07 -28.44 14.23
CA ALA A 98 -11.37 -28.03 12.86
C ALA A 98 -12.88 -28.05 12.58
N TYR A 99 -13.63 -29.05 13.08
CA TYR A 99 -15.08 -29.09 12.96
C TYR A 99 -15.75 -27.97 13.75
N SER A 100 -15.31 -27.71 14.99
CA SER A 100 -15.81 -26.59 15.79
C SER A 100 -15.49 -25.23 15.17
N ALA A 101 -14.30 -25.04 14.58
CA ALA A 101 -13.98 -23.82 13.85
C ALA A 101 -14.85 -23.64 12.60
N ILE A 102 -15.21 -24.72 11.89
CA ILE A 102 -16.17 -24.68 10.77
C ILE A 102 -17.55 -24.27 11.26
N GLU A 103 -18.11 -24.94 12.27
CA GLU A 103 -19.46 -24.63 12.79
C GLU A 103 -19.57 -23.17 13.29
N LEU A 104 -18.57 -22.69 14.05
CA LEU A 104 -18.52 -21.30 14.49
C LEU A 104 -18.43 -20.30 13.32
N ALA A 105 -17.72 -20.66 12.25
CA ALA A 105 -17.51 -19.78 11.12
C ALA A 105 -18.69 -19.74 10.13
N LEU A 106 -19.48 -20.82 9.98
CA LEU A 106 -20.60 -20.87 9.03
C LEU A 106 -21.62 -19.74 9.29
N ASP A 107 -21.96 -19.47 10.55
CA ASP A 107 -22.92 -18.44 10.95
C ASP A 107 -22.28 -17.09 11.32
N SER A 108 -20.97 -16.93 11.10
CA SER A 108 -20.21 -15.72 11.50
C SER A 108 -19.40 -15.08 10.38
N VAL A 109 -19.00 -15.85 9.36
CA VAL A 109 -18.16 -15.39 8.24
C VAL A 109 -19.02 -15.01 7.04
N VAL A 110 -18.64 -13.92 6.37
CA VAL A 110 -19.39 -13.33 5.25
C VAL A 110 -18.49 -13.05 4.05
N LYS A 111 -19.07 -13.16 2.86
CA LYS A 111 -18.41 -12.77 1.61
C LYS A 111 -18.65 -11.29 1.34
N ILE A 112 -17.59 -10.55 1.09
CA ILE A 112 -17.62 -9.13 0.77
C ILE A 112 -17.43 -8.95 -0.74
N PHE A 113 -18.19 -8.03 -1.32
CA PHE A 113 -18.06 -7.59 -2.71
C PHE A 113 -17.87 -6.07 -2.70
N THR A 114 -16.79 -5.60 -3.29
CA THR A 114 -16.44 -4.18 -3.33
C THR A 114 -16.37 -3.72 -4.79
N VAL A 115 -17.12 -2.67 -5.12
CA VAL A 115 -16.89 -1.88 -6.34
C VAL A 115 -15.97 -0.73 -5.96
N SER A 116 -14.76 -0.70 -6.53
CA SER A 116 -13.74 0.32 -6.26
C SER A 116 -13.48 1.20 -7.49
N SER A 117 -13.02 2.43 -7.27
CA SER A 117 -12.69 3.41 -8.31
C SER A 117 -11.53 4.30 -7.88
N SER A 118 -10.31 3.75 -7.89
CA SER A 118 -9.09 4.45 -7.46
C SER A 118 -8.79 5.70 -8.32
N PRO A 119 -8.25 6.78 -7.75
CA PRO A 119 -7.86 7.98 -8.52
C PRO A 119 -6.72 7.71 -9.51
N ASN A 120 -6.60 8.57 -10.53
CA ASN A 120 -5.44 8.65 -11.41
C ASN A 120 -4.52 9.78 -10.94
N TYR A 121 -3.28 9.48 -10.55
CA TYR A 121 -2.39 10.49 -9.95
C TYR A 121 -1.70 11.38 -11.00
N PHE A 122 -1.60 10.96 -12.27
CA PHE A 122 -1.17 11.83 -13.38
C PHE A 122 -2.28 12.79 -13.83
N LEU A 123 -3.54 12.34 -13.75
CA LEU A 123 -4.76 13.09 -14.10
C LEU A 123 -5.68 13.18 -12.88
N PRO A 124 -5.32 13.94 -11.82
CA PRO A 124 -5.97 13.91 -10.49
C PRO A 124 -7.45 14.36 -10.46
N TRP A 125 -7.97 14.87 -11.58
CA TRP A 125 -9.38 15.15 -11.81
C TRP A 125 -10.16 13.96 -12.42
N GLN A 126 -9.55 12.77 -12.51
CA GLN A 126 -10.14 11.54 -13.06
C GLN A 126 -9.88 10.35 -12.13
N ASN A 127 -10.84 9.43 -12.09
CA ASN A 127 -10.64 8.10 -11.52
C ASN A 127 -10.34 7.09 -12.63
N LYS A 128 -9.69 5.99 -12.25
CA LYS A 128 -9.49 4.80 -13.09
C LYS A 128 -10.84 4.08 -13.27
N SER A 129 -10.92 3.22 -14.28
CA SER A 129 -12.12 2.40 -14.51
C SER A 129 -12.49 1.59 -13.27
N GLN A 130 -13.79 1.53 -12.95
CA GLN A 130 -14.30 0.74 -11.83
C GLN A 130 -13.88 -0.73 -11.92
N ARG A 131 -13.63 -1.33 -10.76
CA ARG A 131 -13.28 -2.75 -10.63
C ARG A 131 -14.10 -3.39 -9.52
N GLU A 132 -14.49 -4.64 -9.73
CA GLU A 132 -15.07 -5.48 -8.70
C GLU A 132 -14.00 -6.35 -8.06
N THR A 133 -13.92 -6.34 -6.74
CA THR A 133 -13.10 -7.24 -5.93
C THR A 133 -13.98 -8.02 -4.96
N MET A 134 -13.48 -9.14 -4.47
CA MET A 134 -14.13 -9.94 -3.42
C MET A 134 -13.13 -10.28 -2.32
N GLY A 135 -13.64 -10.33 -1.10
CA GLY A 135 -12.90 -10.68 0.09
C GLY A 135 -13.79 -11.37 1.12
N SER A 136 -13.25 -11.60 2.30
CA SER A 136 -13.94 -12.19 3.43
C SER A 136 -14.05 -11.19 4.57
N GLY A 137 -15.00 -11.40 5.47
CA GLY A 137 -15.10 -10.72 6.74
C GLY A 137 -15.79 -11.60 7.76
N PHE A 138 -15.80 -11.19 9.02
CA PHE A 138 -16.53 -11.90 10.06
C PHE A 138 -17.16 -10.95 11.07
N VAL A 139 -18.27 -11.40 11.64
CA VAL A 139 -19.01 -10.64 12.64
C VAL A 139 -18.23 -10.62 13.95
N ILE A 140 -18.06 -9.42 14.50
CA ILE A 140 -17.55 -9.14 15.84
C ILE A 140 -18.66 -8.50 16.69
N HIS A 141 -18.39 -8.31 17.98
CA HIS A 141 -19.36 -7.74 18.91
C HIS A 141 -19.91 -6.37 18.44
N GLY A 142 -21.17 -6.09 18.76
CA GLY A 142 -21.82 -4.80 18.46
C GLY A 142 -22.34 -4.62 17.04
N LYS A 143 -22.73 -5.71 16.35
CA LYS A 143 -23.24 -5.69 14.95
C LYS A 143 -22.25 -5.02 13.97
N LYS A 144 -20.98 -5.42 14.07
CA LYS A 144 -19.87 -4.96 13.23
C LYS A 144 -19.28 -6.16 12.48
N ILE A 145 -18.76 -5.93 11.28
CA ILE A 145 -18.00 -6.92 10.50
C ILE A 145 -16.55 -6.43 10.43
N LEU A 146 -15.59 -7.27 10.82
CA LEU A 146 -14.16 -7.00 10.62
C LEU A 146 -13.72 -7.59 9.27
N THR A 147 -12.88 -6.86 8.54
CA THR A 147 -12.22 -7.29 7.30
C THR A 147 -10.89 -6.55 7.12
N ASN A 148 -10.20 -6.75 5.99
CA ASN A 148 -9.01 -5.96 5.64
C ASN A 148 -9.35 -4.62 5.01
N ALA A 149 -8.46 -3.64 5.19
CA ALA A 149 -8.57 -2.34 4.51
C ALA A 149 -8.46 -2.49 3.00
N HIS A 150 -7.56 -3.35 2.49
CA HIS A 150 -7.39 -3.55 1.05
C HIS A 150 -8.62 -4.19 0.35
N VAL A 151 -9.50 -4.86 1.09
CA VAL A 151 -10.76 -5.40 0.56
C VAL A 151 -11.77 -4.29 0.25
N VAL A 152 -11.67 -3.14 0.93
CA VAL A 152 -12.58 -1.99 0.79
C VAL A 152 -11.89 -0.67 0.40
N ALA A 153 -10.63 -0.72 -0.03
CA ALA A 153 -9.88 0.46 -0.45
C ALA A 153 -10.45 1.07 -1.76
N ASP A 154 -10.54 2.39 -1.79
CA ASP A 154 -11.12 3.20 -2.88
C ASP A 154 -12.56 2.77 -3.25
N HIS A 155 -13.33 2.30 -2.26
CA HIS A 155 -14.67 1.79 -2.47
C HIS A 155 -15.66 2.89 -2.89
N THR A 156 -16.50 2.54 -3.87
CA THR A 156 -17.70 3.31 -4.25
C THR A 156 -19.00 2.60 -3.85
N PHE A 157 -18.95 1.30 -3.61
CA PHE A 157 -20.09 0.50 -3.16
C PHE A 157 -19.62 -0.80 -2.52
N VAL A 158 -20.20 -1.19 -1.38
CA VAL A 158 -19.86 -2.43 -0.67
C VAL A 158 -21.12 -3.24 -0.40
N LEU A 159 -21.06 -4.53 -0.70
CA LEU A 159 -22.09 -5.52 -0.39
C LEU A 159 -21.51 -6.66 0.44
N VAL A 160 -22.31 -7.23 1.34
CA VAL A 160 -21.98 -8.44 2.08
C VAL A 160 -23.04 -9.53 1.88
N ARG A 161 -22.63 -10.80 1.93
CA ARG A 161 -23.53 -11.96 1.81
C ARG A 161 -23.18 -13.01 2.86
N LYS A 162 -24.20 -13.51 3.56
CA LYS A 162 -24.07 -14.62 4.54
C LYS A 162 -23.71 -15.93 3.85
N HIS A 163 -23.15 -16.88 4.59
CA HIS A 163 -23.12 -18.27 4.13
C HIS A 163 -24.54 -18.79 3.87
N GLY A 164 -24.70 -19.70 2.91
CA GLY A 164 -25.99 -20.31 2.53
C GLY A 164 -27.06 -19.37 1.94
N SER A 165 -26.91 -18.05 2.05
CA SER A 165 -27.90 -17.07 1.58
C SER A 165 -27.56 -16.55 0.17
N PRO A 166 -28.55 -16.44 -0.74
CA PRO A 166 -28.36 -15.75 -2.02
C PRO A 166 -28.37 -14.22 -1.87
N THR A 167 -28.91 -13.69 -0.77
CA THR A 167 -29.19 -12.25 -0.59
C THR A 167 -27.93 -11.46 -0.25
N LYS A 168 -27.60 -10.49 -1.11
CA LYS A 168 -26.57 -9.48 -0.82
C LYS A 168 -27.22 -8.28 -0.10
N TYR A 169 -26.59 -7.83 0.99
CA TYR A 169 -27.01 -6.67 1.77
C TYR A 169 -25.99 -5.54 1.58
N ARG A 170 -26.44 -4.29 1.51
CA ARG A 170 -25.53 -3.13 1.49
C ARG A 170 -24.81 -3.03 2.83
N ALA A 171 -23.51 -2.80 2.78
CA ALA A 171 -22.69 -2.48 3.93
C ALA A 171 -22.06 -1.10 3.75
N GLU A 172 -21.74 -0.45 4.87
CA GLU A 172 -21.03 0.83 4.89
C GLU A 172 -19.73 0.69 5.68
N VAL A 173 -18.69 1.38 5.24
CA VAL A 173 -17.38 1.35 5.89
C VAL A 173 -17.38 2.35 7.05
N GLN A 174 -17.40 1.84 8.28
CA GLN A 174 -17.41 2.66 9.50
C GLN A 174 -16.02 3.22 9.82
N ALA A 175 -14.96 2.42 9.62
CA ALA A 175 -13.58 2.83 9.88
C ALA A 175 -12.59 2.00 9.04
N VAL A 176 -11.47 2.62 8.67
CA VAL A 176 -10.37 1.98 7.95
C VAL A 176 -9.03 2.37 8.59
N GLY A 177 -8.17 1.38 8.82
CA GLY A 177 -6.78 1.54 9.23
C GLY A 177 -5.89 0.85 8.21
N HIS A 178 -5.47 1.57 7.17
CA HIS A 178 -4.61 1.03 6.11
C HIS A 178 -3.28 0.50 6.64
N GLU A 179 -2.68 1.19 7.61
CA GLU A 179 -1.39 0.85 8.23
C GLU A 179 -1.41 -0.57 8.84
N CYS A 180 -2.49 -0.96 9.53
CA CYS A 180 -2.72 -2.31 10.04
C CYS A 180 -3.54 -3.21 9.11
N ASP A 181 -3.89 -2.73 7.93
CA ASP A 181 -4.76 -3.41 6.96
C ASP A 181 -6.08 -3.96 7.57
N LEU A 182 -6.80 -3.14 8.33
CA LEU A 182 -8.10 -3.48 8.94
C LEU A 182 -9.20 -2.49 8.57
N ALA A 183 -10.43 -2.98 8.44
CA ALA A 183 -11.63 -2.15 8.28
C ALA A 183 -12.83 -2.72 9.04
N ILE A 184 -13.71 -1.83 9.52
CA ILE A 184 -14.98 -2.17 10.16
C ILE A 184 -16.11 -1.81 9.20
N LEU A 185 -16.99 -2.78 8.92
CA LEU A 185 -18.23 -2.56 8.17
C LEU A 185 -19.46 -2.67 9.08
N VAL A 186 -20.50 -1.93 8.73
CA VAL A 186 -21.84 -2.00 9.36
C VAL A 186 -22.91 -2.28 8.31
N VAL A 187 -24.01 -2.91 8.73
CA VAL A 187 -25.16 -3.25 7.87
C VAL A 187 -26.43 -2.80 8.55
N GLU A 188 -27.15 -1.86 7.93
CA GLU A 188 -28.39 -1.29 8.50
C GLU A 188 -29.57 -2.29 8.50
N ASN A 189 -29.59 -3.22 7.54
CA ASN A 189 -30.71 -4.14 7.38
C ASN A 189 -30.70 -5.24 8.47
N GLU A 190 -31.63 -5.14 9.42
CA GLU A 190 -31.80 -6.09 10.53
C GLU A 190 -32.06 -7.56 10.13
N GLU A 191 -32.49 -7.83 8.90
CA GLU A 191 -32.61 -9.19 8.37
C GLU A 191 -31.24 -9.87 8.16
N PHE A 192 -30.20 -9.08 7.87
CA PHE A 192 -28.83 -9.59 7.80
C PHE A 192 -28.41 -10.18 9.15
N TRP A 193 -28.67 -9.49 10.27
CA TRP A 193 -28.25 -9.93 11.60
C TRP A 193 -29.01 -11.15 12.14
N LYS A 194 -30.16 -11.52 11.55
CA LYS A 194 -30.91 -12.72 11.95
C LYS A 194 -30.09 -13.98 11.66
N GLY A 195 -29.80 -14.74 12.72
CA GLY A 195 -29.01 -15.98 12.68
C GLY A 195 -27.50 -15.77 12.62
N MET A 196 -27.00 -14.53 12.68
CA MET A 196 -25.56 -14.27 12.72
C MET A 196 -25.04 -14.35 14.16
N ASN A 197 -23.95 -15.08 14.36
CA ASN A 197 -23.19 -15.09 15.61
C ASN A 197 -21.96 -14.18 15.48
N PHE A 198 -21.42 -13.69 16.60
CA PHE A 198 -20.15 -12.98 16.61
C PHE A 198 -19.03 -13.91 17.10
N LEU A 199 -17.82 -13.70 16.59
CA LEU A 199 -16.63 -14.43 17.05
C LEU A 199 -15.91 -13.66 18.15
N GLU A 200 -15.51 -14.35 19.22
CA GLU A 200 -14.66 -13.78 20.26
C GLU A 200 -13.21 -13.66 19.81
N LEU A 201 -12.57 -12.53 20.13
CA LEU A 201 -11.13 -12.34 19.96
C LEU A 201 -10.37 -13.02 21.10
N GLY A 202 -9.43 -13.91 20.75
CA GLY A 202 -8.59 -14.64 21.70
C GLY A 202 -7.30 -13.89 22.08
N ASP A 203 -6.23 -14.67 22.17
CA ASP A 203 -4.87 -14.22 22.50
C ASP A 203 -3.88 -14.60 21.38
N ILE A 204 -2.61 -14.24 21.54
CA ILE A 204 -1.56 -14.52 20.54
C ILE A 204 -1.17 -16.01 20.63
N PRO A 205 -1.38 -16.81 19.58
CA PRO A 205 -1.04 -18.23 19.58
C PRO A 205 0.48 -18.46 19.67
N PHE A 206 0.89 -19.51 20.39
CA PHE A 206 2.27 -19.98 20.48
C PHE A 206 2.70 -20.70 19.19
N LEU A 207 4.02 -20.84 19.01
CA LEU A 207 4.58 -21.62 17.90
C LEU A 207 4.04 -23.06 17.94
N GLN A 208 3.77 -23.63 16.75
CA GLN A 208 3.17 -24.95 16.53
C GLN A 208 1.69 -25.11 16.95
N GLU A 209 1.04 -24.10 17.53
CA GLU A 209 -0.41 -24.17 17.78
C GLU A 209 -1.21 -24.18 16.47
N ALA A 210 -2.26 -25.01 16.44
CA ALA A 210 -3.09 -25.21 15.26
C ALA A 210 -4.03 -24.02 15.01
N VAL A 211 -4.05 -23.55 13.76
CA VAL A 211 -4.89 -22.43 13.30
C VAL A 211 -5.65 -22.84 12.05
N ALA A 212 -6.93 -22.51 11.99
CA ALA A 212 -7.78 -22.68 10.82
C ALA A 212 -8.21 -21.32 10.28
N VAL A 213 -7.85 -21.00 9.03
CA VAL A 213 -8.30 -19.79 8.34
C VAL A 213 -9.56 -20.11 7.56
N VAL A 214 -10.59 -19.27 7.74
CA VAL A 214 -11.88 -19.45 7.09
C VAL A 214 -12.21 -18.24 6.21
N GLY A 215 -12.68 -18.48 4.98
CA GLY A 215 -13.02 -17.40 4.05
C GLY A 215 -13.67 -17.89 2.75
N TYR A 216 -13.74 -16.99 1.77
CA TYR A 216 -14.31 -17.23 0.44
C TYR A 216 -13.23 -17.06 -0.63
N PRO A 217 -12.71 -18.14 -1.22
CA PRO A 217 -11.63 -18.05 -2.20
C PRO A 217 -12.13 -17.41 -3.50
N GLN A 218 -11.23 -16.74 -4.21
CA GLN A 218 -11.53 -16.07 -5.47
C GLN A 218 -12.21 -17.03 -6.47
N GLY A 219 -13.33 -16.58 -7.04
CA GLY A 219 -14.13 -17.36 -8.01
C GLY A 219 -15.07 -18.39 -7.38
N GLY A 220 -14.94 -18.71 -6.10
CA GLY A 220 -15.84 -19.60 -5.37
C GLY A 220 -16.91 -18.85 -4.55
N ASP A 221 -18.12 -19.39 -4.48
CA ASP A 221 -19.21 -18.85 -3.64
C ASP A 221 -19.43 -19.61 -2.32
N ASN A 222 -18.78 -20.77 -2.18
CA ASN A 222 -18.75 -21.57 -0.96
C ASN A 222 -17.62 -21.10 -0.03
N ILE A 223 -17.78 -21.43 1.25
CA ILE A 223 -16.74 -21.22 2.27
C ILE A 223 -15.57 -22.20 2.03
N SER A 224 -14.37 -21.78 2.36
CA SER A 224 -13.15 -22.58 2.34
C SER A 224 -12.45 -22.47 3.68
N VAL A 225 -11.84 -23.58 4.11
CA VAL A 225 -11.04 -23.64 5.34
C VAL A 225 -9.66 -24.19 5.00
N THR A 226 -8.61 -23.45 5.36
CA THR A 226 -7.22 -23.91 5.30
C THR A 226 -6.68 -24.03 6.71
N LYS A 227 -6.23 -25.23 7.09
CA LYS A 227 -5.61 -25.51 8.40
C LYS A 227 -4.10 -25.52 8.28
N GLY A 228 -3.43 -25.01 9.30
CA GLY A 228 -1.99 -25.07 9.49
C GLY A 228 -1.64 -24.91 10.96
N VAL A 229 -0.40 -24.54 11.23
CA VAL A 229 0.13 -24.17 12.54
C VAL A 229 0.83 -22.82 12.48
N VAL A 230 1.06 -22.22 13.65
CA VAL A 230 1.88 -21.03 13.78
C VAL A 230 3.36 -21.35 13.56
N SER A 231 3.93 -20.76 12.53
CA SER A 231 5.34 -20.91 12.15
C SER A 231 6.23 -19.85 12.81
N ARG A 232 5.73 -18.62 12.99
CA ARG A 232 6.49 -17.49 13.56
C ARG A 232 5.59 -16.37 14.06
N VAL A 233 6.08 -15.56 14.99
CA VAL A 233 5.50 -14.26 15.34
C VAL A 233 6.62 -13.21 15.27
N GLU A 234 6.53 -12.26 14.35
CA GLU A 234 7.57 -11.24 14.14
C GLU A 234 7.00 -9.95 13.54
N PRO A 235 7.72 -8.81 13.59
CA PRO A 235 7.38 -7.62 12.83
C PRO A 235 7.55 -7.90 11.34
N THR A 236 6.50 -7.65 10.56
CA THR A 236 6.46 -7.90 9.12
C THR A 236 6.00 -6.64 8.40
N GLN A 237 6.41 -6.47 7.14
CA GLN A 237 5.90 -5.40 6.30
C GLN A 237 4.44 -5.67 5.94
N TYR A 238 3.54 -4.77 6.33
CA TYR A 238 2.16 -4.77 5.87
C TYR A 238 2.15 -4.11 4.49
N VAL A 239 1.98 -4.90 3.42
CA VAL A 239 2.19 -4.40 2.05
C VAL A 239 1.21 -3.28 1.69
N HIS A 240 -0.05 -3.40 2.11
CA HIS A 240 -1.09 -2.39 1.86
C HIS A 240 -0.79 -1.06 2.58
N GLY A 241 -0.48 -1.12 3.88
CA GLY A 241 -0.22 0.05 4.72
C GLY A 241 1.21 0.58 4.70
N ALA A 242 2.13 -0.11 4.00
CA ALA A 242 3.57 0.12 4.02
C ALA A 242 4.19 0.32 5.43
N SER A 243 3.58 -0.31 6.44
CA SER A 243 3.98 -0.22 7.85
C SER A 243 4.80 -1.45 8.25
N GLN A 244 5.45 -1.39 9.42
CA GLN A 244 6.06 -2.54 10.08
C GLN A 244 5.32 -2.76 11.39
N LEU A 245 4.55 -3.84 11.46
CA LEU A 245 3.74 -4.22 12.63
C LEU A 245 3.90 -5.73 12.88
N MET A 246 3.60 -6.17 14.10
CA MET A 246 3.59 -7.59 14.44
C MET A 246 2.60 -8.34 13.54
N ALA A 247 3.07 -9.37 12.86
CA ALA A 247 2.25 -10.37 12.19
C ALA A 247 2.54 -11.77 12.76
N ILE A 248 1.59 -12.68 12.58
CA ILE A 248 1.81 -14.12 12.82
C ILE A 248 1.93 -14.81 11.46
N GLN A 249 3.04 -15.50 11.23
CA GLN A 249 3.22 -16.38 10.08
C GLN A 249 2.62 -17.75 10.39
N ILE A 250 1.84 -18.29 9.45
CA ILE A 250 1.27 -19.63 9.49
C ILE A 250 1.63 -20.41 8.23
N ASP A 251 1.65 -21.74 8.31
CA ASP A 251 1.86 -22.63 7.15
C ASP A 251 0.56 -23.02 6.41
N ALA A 252 -0.58 -22.42 6.78
CA ALA A 252 -1.83 -22.52 6.04
C ALA A 252 -1.80 -21.65 4.77
N ALA A 253 -2.32 -22.19 3.65
CA ALA A 253 -2.44 -21.44 2.42
C ALA A 253 -3.42 -20.25 2.55
N ILE A 254 -2.94 -19.05 2.21
CA ILE A 254 -3.74 -17.83 2.07
C ILE A 254 -3.85 -17.49 0.58
N ASN A 255 -5.07 -17.65 0.06
CA ASN A 255 -5.41 -17.36 -1.33
C ASN A 255 -6.22 -16.05 -1.42
N PRO A 256 -6.16 -15.32 -2.55
CA PRO A 256 -7.04 -14.18 -2.80
C PRO A 256 -8.52 -14.53 -2.51
N GLY A 257 -9.22 -13.60 -1.86
CA GLY A 257 -10.60 -13.79 -1.39
C GLY A 257 -10.70 -14.23 0.08
N ASN A 258 -9.76 -15.06 0.60
CA ASN A 258 -9.75 -15.41 2.02
C ASN A 258 -9.31 -14.24 2.91
N SER A 259 -8.62 -13.24 2.36
CA SER A 259 -8.24 -12.00 3.04
C SER A 259 -9.46 -11.31 3.67
N GLY A 260 -9.30 -10.90 4.93
CA GLY A 260 -10.31 -10.34 5.81
C GLY A 260 -11.08 -11.39 6.63
N GLY A 261 -10.94 -12.68 6.30
CA GLY A 261 -11.53 -13.79 7.05
C GLY A 261 -10.81 -14.07 8.37
N PRO A 262 -11.47 -14.74 9.34
CA PRO A 262 -10.88 -15.04 10.63
C PRO A 262 -9.89 -16.20 10.52
N ALA A 263 -8.81 -16.09 11.30
CA ALA A 263 -7.95 -17.20 11.68
C ALA A 263 -8.36 -17.66 13.09
N ILE A 264 -8.84 -18.88 13.21
CA ILE A 264 -9.45 -19.45 14.43
C ILE A 264 -8.47 -20.43 15.09
N MET A 265 -8.34 -20.31 16.41
CA MET A 265 -7.65 -21.25 17.30
C MET A 265 -8.63 -21.72 18.38
N GLY A 266 -8.89 -23.03 18.42
CA GLY A 266 -9.96 -23.59 19.26
C GLY A 266 -11.32 -22.96 18.90
N THR A 267 -11.90 -22.19 19.82
CA THR A 267 -13.18 -21.47 19.63
C THR A 267 -13.04 -19.96 19.45
N LYS A 268 -11.82 -19.41 19.38
CA LYS A 268 -11.56 -17.96 19.36
C LYS A 268 -10.74 -17.53 18.15
N VAL A 269 -10.86 -16.26 17.77
CA VAL A 269 -10.08 -15.66 16.68
C VAL A 269 -8.67 -15.33 17.19
N ALA A 270 -7.66 -15.93 16.57
CA ALA A 270 -6.24 -15.64 16.74
C ALA A 270 -5.75 -14.49 15.83
N GLY A 271 -6.48 -14.19 14.75
CA GLY A 271 -6.16 -13.06 13.87
C GLY A 271 -7.07 -12.92 12.64
N VAL A 272 -6.73 -11.98 11.76
CA VAL A 272 -7.37 -11.76 10.46
C VAL A 272 -6.40 -12.17 9.35
N ALA A 273 -6.78 -13.08 8.46
CA ALA A 273 -5.96 -13.42 7.29
C ALA A 273 -5.84 -12.21 6.36
N PHE A 274 -4.65 -11.91 5.82
CA PHE A 274 -4.47 -10.72 4.97
C PHE A 274 -3.57 -10.90 3.76
N GLN A 275 -2.31 -11.30 3.94
CA GLN A 275 -1.32 -11.40 2.86
C GLN A 275 -0.57 -12.74 2.85
N ASN A 276 0.00 -13.10 1.70
CA ASN A 276 0.95 -14.19 1.54
C ASN A 276 2.34 -13.64 1.17
N LEU A 277 3.39 -14.47 1.28
CA LEU A 277 4.70 -14.10 0.77
C LEU A 277 4.81 -14.45 -0.71
N SER A 278 4.87 -13.44 -1.58
CA SER A 278 5.00 -13.63 -3.04
C SER A 278 6.19 -14.52 -3.39
N GLY A 279 5.93 -15.61 -4.13
CA GLY A 279 6.96 -16.56 -4.56
C GLY A 279 7.33 -17.64 -3.53
N ALA A 280 6.67 -17.68 -2.36
CA ALA A 280 6.79 -18.79 -1.42
C ALA A 280 5.48 -19.60 -1.33
N GLU A 281 5.60 -20.92 -1.33
CA GLU A 281 4.47 -21.82 -1.10
C GLU A 281 4.22 -21.97 0.40
N ASN A 282 2.95 -22.09 0.81
CA ASN A 282 2.53 -22.34 2.19
C ASN A 282 3.10 -21.33 3.22
N ILE A 283 3.20 -20.04 2.86
CA ILE A 283 3.49 -18.95 3.78
C ILE A 283 2.36 -17.93 3.76
N GLY A 284 1.51 -18.02 4.78
CA GLY A 284 0.43 -17.07 5.07
C GLY A 284 0.77 -16.17 6.25
N TYR A 285 0.19 -14.97 6.27
CA TYR A 285 0.24 -14.09 7.44
C TYR A 285 -1.17 -13.73 7.93
N ILE A 286 -1.30 -13.63 9.26
CA ILE A 286 -2.50 -13.16 9.94
C ILE A 286 -2.16 -11.94 10.82
N ILE A 287 -3.06 -10.97 10.85
CA ILE A 287 -3.01 -9.77 11.71
C ILE A 287 -3.40 -10.22 13.12
N PRO A 288 -2.52 -10.07 14.14
CA PRO A 288 -2.72 -10.68 15.44
C PRO A 288 -3.71 -9.88 16.30
N VAL A 289 -4.34 -10.55 17.27
CA VAL A 289 -5.34 -9.92 18.14
C VAL A 289 -4.93 -8.60 18.82
N PRO A 290 -3.67 -8.37 19.29
CA PRO A 290 -3.29 -7.08 19.86
C PRO A 290 -3.44 -5.92 18.86
N VAL A 291 -3.07 -6.13 17.59
CA VAL A 291 -3.21 -5.12 16.52
C VAL A 291 -4.70 -4.88 16.22
N ILE A 292 -5.51 -5.93 16.22
CA ILE A 292 -6.98 -5.83 16.09
C ILE A 292 -7.59 -5.04 17.25
N LYS A 293 -7.21 -5.34 18.50
CA LYS A 293 -7.69 -4.65 19.71
C LYS A 293 -7.25 -3.18 19.72
N HIS A 294 -6.01 -2.86 19.32
CA HIS A 294 -5.53 -1.48 19.18
C HIS A 294 -6.37 -0.70 18.16
N PHE A 295 -6.61 -1.27 16.97
CA PHE A 295 -7.46 -0.70 15.94
C PHE A 295 -8.90 -0.44 16.43
N ILE A 296 -9.56 -1.46 16.98
CA ILE A 296 -10.96 -1.35 17.45
C ILE A 296 -11.06 -0.32 18.58
N ASN A 297 -10.21 -0.40 19.60
CA ASN A 297 -10.26 0.53 20.73
C ASN A 297 -10.00 1.98 20.28
N GLY A 298 -9.05 2.21 19.37
CA GLY A 298 -8.78 3.56 18.84
C GLY A 298 -9.97 4.15 18.07
N VAL A 299 -10.70 3.32 17.32
CA VAL A 299 -11.94 3.70 16.63
C VAL A 299 -13.07 3.98 17.62
N GLU A 300 -13.25 3.14 18.65
CA GLU A 300 -14.32 3.31 19.65
C GLU A 300 -14.08 4.49 20.59
N GLU A 301 -12.83 4.77 20.96
CA GLU A 301 -12.46 5.90 21.84
C GLU A 301 -12.50 7.26 21.14
N SER A 302 -12.23 7.33 19.83
CA SER A 302 -12.08 8.61 19.11
C SER A 302 -13.06 8.83 17.95
N GLY A 303 -13.88 7.83 17.63
CA GLY A 303 -14.79 7.82 16.49
C GLY A 303 -14.11 7.61 15.13
N LYS A 304 -12.79 7.42 15.08
CA LYS A 304 -12.01 7.23 13.85
C LYS A 304 -10.73 6.45 14.08
N TYR A 305 -10.07 6.00 13.02
CA TYR A 305 -8.74 5.42 13.13
C TYR A 305 -7.70 6.48 13.54
N VAL A 306 -6.79 6.12 14.47
CA VAL A 306 -5.84 7.07 15.10
C VAL A 306 -4.38 6.85 14.74
N GLY A 307 -4.04 5.76 14.05
CA GLY A 307 -2.66 5.46 13.63
C GLY A 307 -1.81 4.72 14.66
N PHE A 308 -0.70 4.12 14.22
CA PHE A 308 0.32 3.54 15.10
C PHE A 308 1.39 4.57 15.49
N CYS A 309 1.85 4.50 16.74
CA CYS A 309 2.88 5.41 17.24
C CYS A 309 4.28 5.07 16.71
N SER A 310 5.14 6.10 16.57
CA SER A 310 6.56 5.91 16.26
C SER A 310 7.42 6.92 17.01
N MET A 311 8.60 6.49 17.47
CA MET A 311 9.66 7.37 17.98
C MET A 311 10.37 8.13 16.84
N GLY A 312 10.19 7.72 15.57
CA GLY A 312 10.80 8.37 14.42
C GLY A 312 12.32 8.19 14.31
N LEU A 313 12.87 7.12 14.88
CA LEU A 313 14.31 6.85 14.85
C LEU A 313 14.72 6.00 13.66
N SER A 314 16.00 6.11 13.30
CA SER A 314 16.73 5.05 12.60
C SER A 314 17.87 4.63 13.52
N CYS A 315 17.97 3.33 13.79
CA CYS A 315 18.90 2.76 14.76
C CYS A 315 19.89 1.81 14.07
N GLN A 316 21.08 1.67 14.65
CA GLN A 316 22.11 0.73 14.24
C GLN A 316 22.37 -0.29 15.37
N PRO A 317 22.38 -1.60 15.08
CA PRO A 317 22.80 -2.63 16.02
C PRO A 317 24.22 -2.41 16.57
N THR A 318 24.43 -2.72 17.85
CA THR A 318 25.70 -2.52 18.56
C THR A 318 26.43 -3.84 18.87
N GLU A 319 26.18 -4.90 18.10
CA GLU A 319 26.80 -6.22 18.29
C GLU A 319 28.33 -6.18 18.26
N ASN A 320 28.91 -5.25 17.49
CA ASN A 320 30.35 -5.05 17.42
C ASN A 320 30.93 -4.49 18.74
N VAL A 321 31.83 -5.26 19.37
CA VAL A 321 32.45 -4.92 20.65
C VAL A 321 33.25 -3.60 20.61
N GLN A 322 33.88 -3.27 19.48
CA GLN A 322 34.66 -2.03 19.36
C GLN A 322 33.76 -0.80 19.25
N LEU A 323 32.59 -0.94 18.61
CA LEU A 323 31.56 0.10 18.60
C LEU A 323 31.08 0.42 20.02
N ARG A 324 30.75 -0.63 20.80
CA ARG A 324 30.33 -0.49 22.22
C ARG A 324 31.40 0.21 23.07
N LYS A 325 32.66 -0.22 22.93
CA LYS A 325 33.81 0.41 23.62
C LYS A 325 34.01 1.87 23.22
N HIS A 326 33.85 2.21 21.93
CA HIS A 326 34.00 3.58 21.45
C HIS A 326 32.99 4.54 22.08
N PHE A 327 31.75 4.09 22.28
CA PHE A 327 30.69 4.87 22.93
C PHE A 327 30.64 4.72 24.46
N GLY A 328 31.63 4.09 25.08
CA GLY A 328 31.73 3.98 26.54
C GLY A 328 30.77 3.00 27.20
N MET A 329 30.18 2.05 26.45
CA MET A 329 29.31 1.03 27.03
C MET A 329 30.12 0.05 27.90
N CYS A 330 29.64 -0.18 29.14
CA CYS A 330 30.12 -1.27 29.99
C CYS A 330 29.81 -2.64 29.35
N PRO A 331 30.56 -3.73 29.68
CA PRO A 331 30.34 -5.06 29.09
C PRO A 331 28.92 -5.61 29.27
N GLU A 332 28.22 -5.21 30.33
CA GLU A 332 26.87 -5.62 30.72
C GLU A 332 25.78 -4.80 30.02
N MET A 333 26.13 -3.63 29.46
CA MET A 333 25.17 -2.77 28.77
C MET A 333 24.81 -3.34 27.39
N THR A 334 23.53 -3.23 27.06
CA THR A 334 23.02 -3.50 25.71
C THR A 334 22.16 -2.36 25.20
N GLY A 335 22.09 -2.20 23.88
CA GLY A 335 21.24 -1.18 23.28
C GLY A 335 21.50 -0.94 21.80
N VAL A 336 20.83 0.05 21.22
CA VAL A 336 20.96 0.43 19.80
C VAL A 336 21.39 1.89 19.61
N LEU A 337 22.28 2.13 18.65
CA LEU A 337 22.85 3.44 18.36
C LEU A 337 21.91 4.26 17.47
N VAL A 338 21.58 5.49 17.87
CA VAL A 338 20.71 6.40 17.11
C VAL A 338 21.49 7.03 15.95
N SER A 339 21.13 6.65 14.72
CA SER A 339 21.79 7.16 13.50
C SER A 339 21.02 8.31 12.84
N LYS A 340 19.69 8.34 12.95
CA LYS A 340 18.82 9.42 12.45
C LYS A 340 17.62 9.62 13.37
N ILE A 341 17.13 10.85 13.45
CA ILE A 341 15.92 11.22 14.20
C ILE A 341 15.03 12.05 13.27
N ASN A 342 13.75 11.68 13.15
CA ASN A 342 12.75 12.45 12.40
C ASN A 342 12.56 13.83 13.06
N PRO A 343 12.76 14.97 12.37
CA PRO A 343 12.64 16.31 12.97
C PRO A 343 11.28 16.62 13.58
N LEU A 344 10.22 15.92 13.17
CA LEU A 344 8.86 16.08 13.70
C LEU A 344 8.54 15.12 14.87
N SER A 345 9.45 14.23 15.26
CA SER A 345 9.28 13.42 16.48
C SER A 345 9.53 14.26 17.74
N ASP A 346 8.86 13.94 18.85
CA ASP A 346 9.18 14.55 20.15
C ASP A 346 10.59 14.14 20.62
N ALA A 347 11.03 12.93 20.22
CA ALA A 347 12.38 12.42 20.39
C ALA A 347 13.46 13.38 19.86
N HIS A 348 13.19 14.16 18.81
CA HIS A 348 14.15 15.16 18.27
C HIS A 348 14.51 16.28 19.25
N ARG A 349 13.71 16.50 20.30
CA ARG A 349 13.96 17.53 21.32
C ARG A 349 14.94 17.07 22.41
N VAL A 350 14.99 15.77 22.68
CA VAL A 350 15.72 15.20 23.83
C VAL A 350 16.82 14.23 23.43
N LEU A 351 16.63 13.47 22.36
CA LEU A 351 17.61 12.54 21.79
C LEU A 351 18.52 13.26 20.79
N LYS A 352 19.71 12.70 20.60
CA LYS A 352 20.73 13.18 19.66
C LYS A 352 21.22 12.01 18.80
N LYS A 353 21.83 12.34 17.66
CA LYS A 353 22.64 11.38 16.92
C LYS A 353 23.74 10.86 17.85
N ASP A 354 24.06 9.58 17.73
CA ASP A 354 25.11 8.86 18.47
C ASP A 354 24.78 8.60 19.97
N ASP A 355 23.55 8.87 20.43
CA ASP A 355 23.01 8.28 21.66
C ASP A 355 22.83 6.75 21.49
N ILE A 356 22.94 5.98 22.57
CA ILE A 356 22.60 4.55 22.56
C ILE A 356 21.38 4.31 23.43
N ILE A 357 20.27 3.84 22.86
CA ILE A 357 19.05 3.55 23.62
C ILE A 357 19.22 2.19 24.32
N LEU A 358 19.17 2.21 25.65
CA LEU A 358 19.40 1.06 26.53
C LEU A 358 18.09 0.38 26.94
N ALA A 359 17.02 1.16 27.16
CA ALA A 359 15.71 0.63 27.54
C ALA A 359 14.55 1.54 27.11
N PHE A 360 13.38 0.94 26.91
CA PHE A 360 12.11 1.61 26.64
C PHE A 360 11.07 1.13 27.68
N ASP A 361 10.46 2.05 28.42
CA ASP A 361 9.58 1.77 29.57
C ASP A 361 10.15 0.72 30.55
N GLY A 362 11.45 0.84 30.85
CA GLY A 362 12.18 -0.09 31.71
C GLY A 362 12.55 -1.43 31.05
N VAL A 363 12.00 -1.76 29.87
CA VAL A 363 12.34 -2.99 29.13
C VAL A 363 13.71 -2.83 28.45
N PRO A 364 14.72 -3.65 28.78
CA PRO A 364 16.06 -3.51 28.21
C PRO A 364 16.10 -3.96 26.74
N ILE A 365 16.76 -3.16 25.90
CA ILE A 365 16.95 -3.39 24.48
C ILE A 365 18.31 -4.08 24.28
N ALA A 366 18.33 -5.18 23.52
CA ALA A 366 19.55 -5.89 23.19
C ALA A 366 20.33 -5.23 22.04
N ASN A 367 21.56 -5.68 21.81
CA ASN A 367 22.47 -5.12 20.81
C ASN A 367 21.97 -5.29 19.36
N ASP A 368 21.03 -6.20 19.12
CA ASP A 368 20.34 -6.44 17.85
C ASP A 368 19.06 -5.59 17.68
N GLY A 369 18.68 -4.79 18.68
CA GLY A 369 17.42 -4.03 18.72
C GLY A 369 16.21 -4.81 19.21
N THR A 370 16.39 -6.03 19.72
CA THR A 370 15.27 -6.82 20.25
C THR A 370 15.04 -6.61 21.74
N VAL A 371 13.80 -6.83 22.19
CA VAL A 371 13.36 -6.89 23.58
C VAL A 371 12.80 -8.29 23.88
N PRO A 372 12.76 -8.72 25.16
CA PRO A 372 12.01 -9.92 25.55
C PRO A 372 10.52 -9.78 25.18
N PHE A 373 9.92 -10.83 24.61
CA PHE A 373 8.51 -10.81 24.22
C PHE A 373 7.66 -11.77 25.05
N ARG A 374 7.89 -13.08 24.92
CA ARG A 374 7.22 -14.14 25.70
C ARG A 374 8.13 -15.35 25.81
N ASN A 375 8.13 -16.06 26.95
CA ASN A 375 8.95 -17.25 27.18
C ASN A 375 10.43 -17.06 26.78
N ARG A 376 10.87 -17.61 25.64
CA ARG A 376 12.21 -17.48 25.07
C ARG A 376 12.25 -16.72 23.74
N GLU A 377 11.13 -16.13 23.33
CA GLU A 377 10.97 -15.33 22.11
C GLU A 377 11.34 -13.86 22.36
N ARG A 378 11.84 -13.21 21.30
CA ARG A 378 12.27 -11.81 21.29
C ARG A 378 11.65 -11.11 20.08
N ILE A 379 11.35 -9.83 20.21
CA ILE A 379 10.74 -9.00 19.15
C ILE A 379 11.49 -7.67 19.06
N THR A 380 11.42 -6.92 17.94
CA THR A 380 12.04 -5.58 17.88
C THR A 380 11.39 -4.63 18.89
N PHE A 381 12.17 -3.70 19.45
CA PHE A 381 11.66 -2.73 20.42
C PHE A 381 10.56 -1.82 19.82
N ASP A 382 10.54 -1.63 18.50
CA ASP A 382 9.49 -0.89 17.77
C ASP A 382 8.08 -1.43 18.06
N HIS A 383 7.93 -2.72 18.38
CA HIS A 383 6.64 -3.27 18.79
C HIS A 383 6.08 -2.61 20.06
N LEU A 384 6.94 -2.34 21.06
CA LEU A 384 6.54 -1.64 22.29
C LEU A 384 6.08 -0.21 21.98
N VAL A 385 6.74 0.43 21.00
CA VAL A 385 6.41 1.78 20.54
C VAL A 385 5.09 1.80 19.77
N SER A 386 4.87 0.85 18.85
CA SER A 386 3.68 0.82 18.00
C SER A 386 2.41 0.58 18.81
N MET A 387 2.48 -0.24 19.85
CA MET A 387 1.33 -0.59 20.69
C MET A 387 0.86 0.52 21.64
N LYS A 388 1.62 1.62 21.77
CA LYS A 388 1.22 2.81 22.54
C LYS A 388 0.08 3.57 21.87
N LYS A 389 -0.77 4.20 22.68
CA LYS A 389 -1.80 5.12 22.16
C LYS A 389 -1.19 6.49 21.79
N PRO A 390 -1.75 7.20 20.79
CA PRO A 390 -1.30 8.55 20.47
C PRO A 390 -1.38 9.50 21.66
N ASN A 391 -0.30 10.26 21.86
CA ASN A 391 -0.04 11.18 22.98
C ASN A 391 0.25 10.51 24.33
N GLU A 392 0.40 9.19 24.41
CA GLU A 392 1.04 8.55 25.56
C GLU A 392 2.51 8.95 25.66
N THR A 393 3.03 8.98 26.88
CA THR A 393 4.47 9.12 27.13
C THR A 393 5.11 7.74 27.33
N ALA A 394 6.39 7.66 27.02
CA ALA A 394 7.23 6.51 27.32
C ALA A 394 8.57 6.99 27.90
N SER A 395 9.11 6.25 28.87
CA SER A 395 10.45 6.51 29.39
C SER A 395 11.50 5.85 28.51
N VAL A 396 12.54 6.59 28.16
CA VAL A 396 13.63 6.12 27.32
C VAL A 396 14.95 6.35 28.05
N ARG A 397 15.58 5.26 28.47
CA ARG A 397 16.91 5.26 29.11
C ARG A 397 17.98 5.07 28.05
N LEU A 398 19.01 5.90 28.07
CA LEU A 398 20.05 5.95 27.05
C LEU A 398 21.44 6.20 27.65
N LEU A 399 22.47 5.90 26.87
CA LEU A 399 23.85 6.28 27.11
C LEU A 399 24.25 7.43 26.17
N ARG A 400 24.85 8.49 26.71
CA ARG A 400 25.40 9.62 25.94
C ARG A 400 26.74 10.02 26.54
N GLY A 401 27.81 9.96 25.75
CA GLY A 401 29.15 10.32 26.22
C GLY A 401 29.69 9.41 27.35
N GLY A 402 29.14 8.21 27.53
CA GLY A 402 29.46 7.30 28.63
C GLY A 402 28.63 7.50 29.90
N GLU A 403 27.72 8.48 29.95
CA GLU A 403 26.80 8.70 31.06
C GLU A 403 25.39 8.21 30.73
N GLU A 404 24.70 7.63 31.71
CA GLU A 404 23.29 7.25 31.56
C GLU A 404 22.36 8.45 31.79
N HIS A 405 21.33 8.54 30.95
CA HIS A 405 20.23 9.49 31.09
C HIS A 405 18.89 8.80 30.88
N GLU A 406 17.83 9.39 31.43
CA GLU A 406 16.45 8.93 31.22
C GLU A 406 15.57 10.13 30.83
N PHE A 407 14.81 9.99 29.74
CA PHE A 407 13.95 11.03 29.20
C PHE A 407 12.56 10.48 28.90
N CYS A 408 11.51 11.23 29.28
CA CYS A 408 10.16 10.96 28.81
C CYS A 408 9.96 11.53 27.40
N ILE A 409 9.40 10.73 26.49
CA ILE A 409 9.09 11.12 25.12
C ILE A 409 7.60 10.93 24.86
N THR A 410 6.94 11.92 24.26
CA THR A 410 5.54 11.84 23.83
C THR A 410 5.45 11.16 22.46
N LEU A 411 4.71 10.07 22.39
CA LEU A 411 4.58 9.26 21.18
C LEU A 411 3.37 9.67 20.34
N ARG A 412 3.55 9.64 19.02
CA ARG A 412 2.48 9.93 18.06
C ARG A 412 2.74 9.21 16.74
N PRO A 413 1.71 8.99 15.91
CA PRO A 413 1.91 8.66 14.51
C PRO A 413 2.73 9.74 13.80
N LEU A 414 3.64 9.33 12.92
CA LEU A 414 4.50 10.24 12.16
C LEU A 414 4.21 10.08 10.67
N GLN A 415 3.83 11.18 10.03
CA GLN A 415 3.58 11.21 8.59
C GLN A 415 4.91 11.40 7.83
N PRO A 416 5.16 10.63 6.75
CA PRO A 416 6.32 10.84 5.88
C PRO A 416 6.16 12.13 5.05
N LEU A 417 7.27 12.70 4.58
CA LEU A 417 7.25 13.88 3.70
C LEU A 417 6.56 13.59 2.35
N VAL A 418 6.76 12.37 1.84
CA VAL A 418 6.10 11.85 0.65
C VAL A 418 5.21 10.69 1.09
N PRO A 419 3.87 10.85 1.07
CA PRO A 419 2.91 9.80 1.44
C PRO A 419 3.15 8.51 0.64
N VAL A 420 3.23 7.38 1.33
CA VAL A 420 3.47 6.06 0.73
C VAL A 420 2.19 5.48 0.12
N HIS A 421 1.03 5.84 0.68
CA HIS A 421 -0.29 5.52 0.14
C HIS A 421 -1.27 6.68 0.37
N GLN A 422 -2.34 6.75 -0.42
CA GLN A 422 -3.43 7.73 -0.30
C GLN A 422 -4.78 7.11 -0.72
N PHE A 423 -5.12 5.96 -0.15
CA PHE A 423 -6.42 5.32 -0.35
C PHE A 423 -7.57 6.19 0.20
N ASP A 424 -8.77 5.98 -0.35
CA ASP A 424 -10.04 6.58 0.06
C ASP A 424 -10.03 8.14 0.06
N LYS A 425 -9.03 8.74 -0.59
CA LYS A 425 -8.88 10.19 -0.75
C LYS A 425 -8.52 10.54 -2.20
N LEU A 426 -9.18 11.56 -2.75
CA LEU A 426 -8.79 12.13 -4.05
C LEU A 426 -7.48 12.94 -3.92
N PRO A 427 -6.53 12.81 -4.86
CA PRO A 427 -5.28 13.55 -4.83
C PRO A 427 -5.52 15.05 -5.02
N SER A 428 -4.89 15.86 -4.16
CA SER A 428 -4.95 17.31 -4.26
C SER A 428 -4.25 17.80 -5.53
N TYR A 429 -4.83 18.77 -6.24
CA TYR A 429 -4.22 19.35 -7.45
C TYR A 429 -4.61 20.81 -7.65
N TYR A 430 -3.73 21.57 -8.33
CA TYR A 430 -3.96 22.96 -8.72
C TYR A 430 -3.49 23.19 -10.16
N ILE A 431 -4.26 23.90 -10.97
CA ILE A 431 -3.97 24.22 -12.37
C ILE A 431 -4.01 25.73 -12.57
N PHE A 432 -2.90 26.28 -13.05
CA PHE A 432 -2.82 27.70 -13.43
C PHE A 432 -2.08 27.85 -14.76
N ALA A 433 -2.71 28.51 -15.74
CA ALA A 433 -2.23 28.64 -17.12
C ALA A 433 -1.77 27.30 -17.75
N GLY A 434 -2.46 26.21 -17.42
CA GLY A 434 -2.15 24.86 -17.90
C GLY A 434 -1.00 24.16 -17.17
N LEU A 435 -0.27 24.83 -16.28
CA LEU A 435 0.69 24.19 -15.38
C LEU A 435 -0.08 23.36 -14.35
N VAL A 436 0.18 22.05 -14.27
CA VAL A 436 -0.51 21.13 -13.36
C VAL A 436 0.38 20.82 -12.16
N PHE A 437 0.01 21.37 -11.01
CA PHE A 437 0.72 21.20 -9.74
C PHE A 437 0.05 20.12 -8.87
N VAL A 438 0.85 19.18 -8.37
CA VAL A 438 0.41 18.14 -7.42
C VAL A 438 1.45 17.95 -6.32
N PRO A 439 1.09 17.43 -5.14
CA PRO A 439 2.07 16.95 -4.16
C PRO A 439 2.69 15.65 -4.69
N LEU A 440 4.01 15.48 -4.53
CA LEU A 440 4.68 14.22 -4.76
C LEU A 440 4.21 13.19 -3.71
N THR A 441 3.79 12.03 -4.19
CA THR A 441 3.36 10.87 -3.39
C THR A 441 3.95 9.61 -4.04
N GLN A 442 4.11 8.50 -3.30
CA GLN A 442 4.51 7.24 -3.94
C GLN A 442 3.43 6.70 -4.90
N PRO A 443 2.11 6.83 -4.65
CA PRO A 443 1.08 6.53 -5.64
C PRO A 443 1.23 7.29 -6.98
N TYR A 444 1.73 8.54 -6.97
CA TYR A 444 2.11 9.24 -8.20
C TYR A 444 3.26 8.54 -8.94
N LEU A 445 4.28 8.09 -8.21
CA LEU A 445 5.39 7.33 -8.80
C LEU A 445 4.93 5.93 -9.29
N HIS A 446 3.95 5.31 -8.63
CA HIS A 446 3.41 4.00 -9.04
C HIS A 446 2.66 4.05 -10.38
N GLU A 447 2.26 5.23 -10.88
CA GLU A 447 1.70 5.37 -12.24
C GLU A 447 2.73 5.09 -13.35
N TYR A 448 4.03 5.07 -13.05
CA TYR A 448 5.09 4.64 -13.98
C TYR A 448 5.21 3.09 -14.10
N GLY A 449 4.30 2.34 -13.45
CA GLY A 449 4.18 0.88 -13.55
C GLY A 449 4.82 0.12 -12.38
N GLU A 450 4.83 -1.22 -12.47
CA GLU A 450 5.38 -2.10 -11.42
C GLU A 450 6.87 -1.81 -11.15
N GLU A 451 7.63 -1.51 -12.21
CA GLU A 451 9.04 -1.12 -12.17
C GLU A 451 9.27 0.39 -11.90
N TRP A 452 8.33 1.09 -11.25
CA TRP A 452 8.39 2.54 -11.00
C TRP A 452 9.73 3.02 -10.42
N TYR A 453 10.39 2.21 -9.58
CA TYR A 453 11.68 2.54 -9.01
C TYR A 453 12.77 2.77 -10.08
N ASN A 454 12.65 2.06 -11.22
CA ASN A 454 13.55 2.12 -12.36
C ASN A 454 13.02 3.03 -13.49
N THR A 455 11.70 3.20 -13.62
CA THR A 455 11.07 3.96 -14.73
C THR A 455 10.69 5.40 -14.36
N SER A 456 10.45 5.71 -13.09
CA SER A 456 10.13 7.07 -12.65
C SER A 456 11.38 7.99 -12.60
N PRO A 457 11.20 9.33 -12.62
CA PRO A 457 12.31 10.27 -12.56
C PRO A 457 13.15 10.07 -11.28
N ARG A 458 14.39 9.60 -11.47
CA ARG A 458 15.30 9.20 -10.37
C ARG A 458 15.42 10.24 -9.25
N ARG A 459 15.38 11.53 -9.57
CA ARG A 459 15.41 12.63 -8.60
C ARG A 459 14.14 12.69 -7.74
N LEU A 460 12.96 12.42 -8.28
CA LEU A 460 11.73 12.35 -7.49
C LEU A 460 11.72 11.08 -6.62
N CYS A 461 12.12 9.94 -7.19
CA CYS A 461 12.26 8.66 -6.49
C CYS A 461 13.22 8.76 -5.28
N GLU A 462 14.42 9.33 -5.47
CA GLU A 462 15.39 9.49 -4.37
C GLU A 462 14.83 10.31 -3.20
N ARG A 463 14.08 11.38 -3.50
CA ARG A 463 13.50 12.26 -2.49
C ARG A 463 12.34 11.60 -1.76
N ALA A 464 11.48 10.88 -2.48
CA ALA A 464 10.40 10.07 -1.93
C ALA A 464 10.88 8.99 -0.94
N LEU A 465 12.11 8.50 -1.10
CA LEU A 465 12.68 7.44 -0.27
C LEU A 465 13.62 7.93 0.85
N ARG A 466 14.17 9.15 0.76
CA ARG A 466 15.25 9.61 1.66
C ARG A 466 14.98 10.90 2.44
N GLU A 467 14.18 11.82 1.88
CA GLU A 467 13.92 13.11 2.52
C GLU A 467 12.95 12.96 3.70
N GLN A 468 13.22 13.68 4.80
CA GLN A 468 12.34 13.77 5.96
C GLN A 468 11.72 15.17 6.03
N PRO A 469 10.51 15.29 6.58
CA PRO A 469 9.85 16.58 6.70
C PRO A 469 10.59 17.46 7.71
N LYS A 470 10.77 18.74 7.36
CA LYS A 470 11.38 19.78 8.20
C LYS A 470 10.33 20.63 8.93
N LYS A 471 9.12 20.71 8.37
CA LYS A 471 7.96 21.42 8.93
C LYS A 471 6.75 20.50 8.95
N ALA A 472 5.82 20.74 9.88
CA ALA A 472 4.52 20.07 9.85
C ALA A 472 3.75 20.41 8.57
N ALA A 473 3.03 19.44 8.01
CA ALA A 473 2.29 19.56 6.74
C ALA A 473 3.13 20.06 5.53
N GLN A 474 4.45 19.86 5.55
CA GLN A 474 5.30 20.09 4.39
C GLN A 474 4.98 19.09 3.26
N GLN A 475 4.99 19.54 2.01
CA GLN A 475 4.85 18.70 0.82
C GLN A 475 5.88 19.10 -0.23
N LEU A 476 6.35 18.13 -1.03
CA LEU A 476 7.14 18.42 -2.22
C LEU A 476 6.20 18.64 -3.41
N ILE A 477 6.02 19.88 -3.84
CA ILE A 477 5.09 20.20 -4.92
C ILE A 477 5.78 20.08 -6.27
N ILE A 478 5.26 19.24 -7.15
CA ILE A 478 5.78 19.01 -8.49
C ILE A 478 4.87 19.60 -9.56
N LEU A 479 5.48 20.16 -10.60
CA LEU A 479 4.83 20.43 -11.87
C LEU A 479 4.74 19.10 -12.63
N SER A 480 3.60 18.42 -12.53
CA SER A 480 3.38 17.10 -13.13
C SER A 480 3.43 17.15 -14.65
N GLN A 481 2.76 18.13 -15.26
CA GLN A 481 2.66 18.29 -16.71
C GLN A 481 2.24 19.71 -17.09
N VAL A 482 2.34 20.04 -18.38
CA VAL A 482 1.89 21.31 -18.96
C VAL A 482 0.81 21.04 -20.02
N LEU A 483 -0.40 21.57 -19.78
CA LEU A 483 -1.53 21.53 -20.71
C LEU A 483 -1.41 22.67 -21.72
N MET A 484 -1.13 22.33 -22.97
CA MET A 484 -0.64 23.29 -23.96
C MET A 484 -1.65 24.37 -24.38
N ASP A 485 -1.16 25.61 -24.40
CA ASP A 485 -1.83 26.81 -24.89
C ASP A 485 -0.79 27.91 -25.17
N ASP A 486 -1.14 28.93 -25.97
CA ASP A 486 -0.21 29.99 -26.38
C ASP A 486 0.45 30.73 -25.19
N ILE A 487 -0.22 30.77 -24.03
CA ILE A 487 0.30 31.38 -22.80
C ILE A 487 1.51 30.64 -22.20
N ASN A 488 1.71 29.35 -22.52
CA ASN A 488 2.75 28.49 -21.95
C ASN A 488 3.68 27.85 -23.01
N ALA A 489 3.66 28.39 -24.24
CA ALA A 489 4.59 28.00 -25.30
C ALA A 489 6.06 28.16 -24.86
N GLY A 490 6.90 27.16 -25.19
CA GLY A 490 8.28 27.04 -24.74
C GLY A 490 8.47 26.32 -23.39
N TYR A 491 7.39 26.04 -22.64
CA TYR A 491 7.44 25.32 -21.37
C TYR A 491 7.02 23.84 -21.48
N GLU A 492 6.88 23.29 -22.69
CA GLU A 492 6.31 21.95 -22.96
C GLU A 492 7.08 20.80 -22.30
N ARG A 493 8.36 21.03 -21.99
CA ARG A 493 9.29 20.07 -21.40
C ARG A 493 9.64 20.39 -19.94
N LEU A 494 8.86 21.26 -19.30
CA LEU A 494 8.96 21.57 -17.88
C LEU A 494 7.91 20.74 -17.13
N ALA A 495 8.18 19.44 -17.02
CA ALA A 495 7.37 18.46 -16.32
C ALA A 495 8.26 17.63 -15.39
N GLU A 496 7.69 17.03 -14.35
CA GLU A 496 8.39 16.20 -13.36
C GLU A 496 9.44 16.98 -12.52
N LEU A 497 9.24 18.31 -12.40
CA LEU A 497 10.11 19.25 -11.69
C LEU A 497 9.47 19.70 -10.38
N GLN A 498 10.21 19.73 -9.27
CA GLN A 498 9.70 20.36 -8.05
C GLN A 498 9.69 21.88 -8.22
N VAL A 499 8.55 22.50 -7.91
CA VAL A 499 8.47 23.95 -7.73
C VAL A 499 9.03 24.28 -6.35
N LYS A 500 10.11 25.06 -6.29
CA LYS A 500 10.75 25.50 -5.04
C LYS A 500 10.15 26.82 -4.55
N LYS A 501 9.88 27.77 -5.46
CA LYS A 501 9.46 29.14 -5.12
C LYS A 501 8.39 29.69 -6.04
N VAL A 502 7.57 30.61 -5.52
CA VAL A 502 6.73 31.53 -6.30
C VAL A 502 7.17 32.96 -5.97
N ASN A 503 7.51 33.78 -6.99
CA ASN A 503 8.00 35.15 -6.83
C ASN A 503 9.13 35.30 -5.77
N GLY A 504 10.02 34.30 -5.68
CA GLY A 504 11.12 34.25 -4.70
C GLY A 504 10.76 33.75 -3.29
N ILE A 505 9.48 33.52 -2.99
CA ILE A 505 8.99 32.97 -1.71
C ILE A 505 9.00 31.45 -1.77
N GLU A 506 9.55 30.78 -0.76
CA GLU A 506 9.61 29.31 -0.68
C GLU A 506 8.25 28.68 -0.38
N ILE A 507 7.96 27.58 -1.08
CA ILE A 507 6.68 26.87 -1.00
C ILE A 507 6.76 25.77 0.06
N ASP A 508 5.80 25.75 0.99
CA ASP A 508 5.69 24.71 2.02
C ASP A 508 4.83 23.53 1.60
N ASN A 509 3.72 23.80 0.89
CA ASN A 509 2.75 22.81 0.42
C ASN A 509 1.84 23.37 -0.69
N LEU A 510 0.92 22.56 -1.21
CA LEU A 510 0.10 22.93 -2.37
C LEU A 510 -0.88 24.08 -2.05
N LYS A 511 -1.40 24.12 -0.83
CA LYS A 511 -2.26 25.22 -0.34
C LYS A 511 -1.48 26.54 -0.30
N HIS A 512 -0.25 26.52 0.20
CA HIS A 512 0.63 27.69 0.18
C HIS A 512 0.94 28.14 -1.26
N LEU A 513 1.23 27.22 -2.20
CA LEU A 513 1.37 27.55 -3.63
C LEU A 513 0.11 28.24 -4.18
N CYS A 514 -1.07 27.66 -3.95
CA CYS A 514 -2.35 28.20 -4.41
C CYS A 514 -2.61 29.62 -3.85
N GLN A 515 -2.27 29.87 -2.58
CA GLN A 515 -2.36 31.19 -1.95
C GLN A 515 -1.39 32.21 -2.57
N LEU A 516 -0.13 31.84 -2.82
CA LEU A 516 0.86 32.72 -3.44
C LEU A 516 0.48 33.12 -4.87
N VAL A 517 -0.13 32.20 -5.63
CA VAL A 517 -0.65 32.50 -6.98
C VAL A 517 -1.97 33.29 -6.92
N GLY A 518 -2.87 32.95 -5.99
CA GLY A 518 -4.13 33.66 -5.79
C GLY A 518 -3.95 35.13 -5.39
N ASN A 519 -2.96 35.40 -4.53
CA ASN A 519 -2.68 36.74 -3.99
C ASN A 519 -1.63 37.53 -4.80
N CYS A 520 -1.29 37.07 -6.02
CA CYS A 520 -0.30 37.73 -6.86
C CYS A 520 -0.78 39.12 -7.33
N SER A 521 -0.17 40.18 -6.80
CA SER A 521 -0.42 41.58 -7.18
C SER A 521 0.51 42.10 -8.28
N SER A 522 1.61 41.39 -8.56
CA SER A 522 2.56 41.74 -9.63
C SER A 522 2.03 41.36 -11.01
N GLU A 523 2.40 42.14 -12.04
CA GLU A 523 2.06 41.84 -13.43
C GLU A 523 2.66 40.51 -13.89
N SER A 524 3.88 40.20 -13.46
CA SER A 524 4.55 38.92 -13.71
C SER A 524 4.43 37.98 -12.52
N LEU A 525 4.16 36.71 -12.81
CA LEU A 525 4.25 35.59 -11.90
C LEU A 525 5.43 34.70 -12.31
N ARG A 526 6.33 34.41 -11.37
CA ARG A 526 7.52 33.58 -11.55
C ARG A 526 7.45 32.34 -10.68
N PHE A 527 7.74 31.18 -11.27
CA PHE A 527 7.99 29.92 -10.57
C PHE A 527 9.47 29.54 -10.74
N ASP A 528 10.16 29.25 -9.64
CA ASP A 528 11.53 28.74 -9.65
C ASP A 528 11.52 27.23 -9.42
N LEU A 529 12.14 26.48 -10.32
CA LEU A 529 12.12 25.02 -10.35
C LEU A 529 13.38 24.42 -9.72
N ASP A 530 13.38 23.11 -9.51
CA ASP A 530 14.45 22.45 -8.76
C ASP A 530 15.74 22.17 -9.52
N ASP A 531 15.74 22.36 -10.83
CA ASP A 531 16.88 22.30 -11.76
C ASP A 531 17.31 23.69 -12.28
N ASP A 532 17.06 24.73 -11.48
CA ASP A 532 17.43 26.14 -11.72
C ASP A 532 16.74 26.80 -12.93
N ARG A 533 15.83 26.08 -13.61
CA ARG A 533 14.94 26.66 -14.63
C ARG A 533 13.82 27.46 -13.99
N VAL A 534 13.24 28.38 -14.77
CA VAL A 534 12.17 29.27 -14.34
C VAL A 534 11.02 29.28 -15.33
N ILE A 535 9.80 29.47 -14.82
CA ILE A 535 8.62 29.78 -15.62
C ILE A 535 8.18 31.20 -15.26
N ALA A 536 8.05 32.07 -16.25
CA ALA A 536 7.53 33.43 -16.08
C ALA A 536 6.29 33.62 -16.97
N LEU A 537 5.22 34.18 -16.39
CA LEU A 537 3.94 34.43 -17.05
C LEU A 537 3.43 35.84 -16.70
N ASN A 538 2.64 36.45 -17.60
CA ASN A 538 1.80 37.59 -17.21
C ASN A 538 0.58 37.06 -16.44
N TYR A 539 0.37 37.54 -15.22
CA TYR A 539 -0.61 37.00 -14.28
C TYR A 539 -2.06 37.10 -14.79
N GLN A 540 -2.44 38.24 -15.36
CA GLN A 540 -3.82 38.45 -15.84
C GLN A 540 -4.11 37.59 -17.08
N SER A 541 -3.18 37.55 -18.04
CA SER A 541 -3.28 36.68 -19.22
C SER A 541 -3.33 35.20 -18.83
N ALA A 542 -2.54 34.79 -17.84
CA ALA A 542 -2.52 33.43 -17.28
C ALA A 542 -3.86 33.05 -16.61
N LYS A 543 -4.45 33.96 -15.82
CA LYS A 543 -5.77 33.77 -15.20
C LYS A 543 -6.87 33.57 -16.25
N VAL A 544 -6.91 34.40 -17.29
CA VAL A 544 -7.87 34.27 -18.42
C VAL A 544 -7.65 32.97 -19.22
N ALA A 545 -6.40 32.61 -19.49
CA ALA A 545 -6.07 31.40 -20.26
C ALA A 545 -6.48 30.11 -19.52
N THR A 546 -6.39 30.08 -18.18
CA THR A 546 -6.74 28.91 -17.36
C THR A 546 -8.13 28.36 -17.69
N SER A 547 -9.16 29.21 -17.71
CA SER A 547 -10.54 28.80 -18.02
C SER A 547 -10.70 28.22 -19.45
N ARG A 548 -9.96 28.75 -20.42
CA ARG A 548 -9.93 28.23 -21.80
C ARG A 548 -9.30 26.83 -21.85
N ILE A 549 -8.19 26.64 -21.14
CA ILE A 549 -7.44 25.37 -21.09
C ILE A 549 -8.29 24.28 -20.44
N LEU A 550 -8.89 24.54 -19.29
CA LEU A 550 -9.77 23.58 -18.60
C LEU A 550 -10.91 23.12 -19.51
N LYS A 551 -11.56 24.06 -20.21
CA LYS A 551 -12.62 23.75 -21.20
C LYS A 551 -12.10 22.91 -22.38
N ARG A 552 -10.90 23.21 -22.92
CA ARG A 552 -10.28 22.43 -24.02
C ARG A 552 -9.99 20.99 -23.59
N HIS A 553 -9.48 20.79 -22.37
CA HIS A 553 -9.08 19.49 -21.84
C HIS A 553 -10.21 18.75 -21.08
N ARG A 554 -11.42 19.33 -21.02
CA ARG A 554 -12.60 18.79 -20.31
C ARG A 554 -12.33 18.54 -18.81
N ILE A 555 -11.56 19.42 -18.19
CA ILE A 555 -11.23 19.36 -16.77
C ILE A 555 -12.34 20.11 -16.00
N PRO A 556 -12.98 19.49 -14.98
CA PRO A 556 -14.15 20.06 -14.33
C PRO A 556 -13.85 21.28 -13.44
N SER A 557 -12.64 21.36 -12.87
CA SER A 557 -12.22 22.43 -11.96
C SER A 557 -10.73 22.75 -12.12
N ALA A 558 -10.34 23.99 -11.84
CA ALA A 558 -8.95 24.40 -11.74
C ALA A 558 -8.21 23.75 -10.55
N MET A 559 -8.94 23.28 -9.54
CA MET A 559 -8.37 22.72 -8.31
C MET A 559 -9.24 21.64 -7.69
N SER A 560 -8.63 20.81 -6.85
CA SER A 560 -9.33 19.85 -5.98
C SER A 560 -10.16 20.56 -4.89
N SER A 561 -11.19 19.87 -4.39
CA SER A 561 -12.18 20.45 -3.46
C SER A 561 -11.59 20.84 -2.10
N ASP A 562 -10.51 20.19 -1.68
CA ASP A 562 -9.77 20.50 -0.45
C ASP A 562 -9.01 21.84 -0.51
N LEU A 563 -8.79 22.39 -1.71
CA LEU A 563 -8.22 23.73 -1.88
C LEU A 563 -9.30 24.82 -1.97
N SER A 564 -10.50 24.50 -2.48
CA SER A 564 -11.59 25.47 -2.63
C SER A 564 -12.41 25.68 -1.37
N ALA A 565 -12.57 24.66 -0.53
CA ALA A 565 -13.49 24.70 0.62
C ALA A 565 -13.13 25.79 1.65
N GLU A 566 -11.84 26.10 1.81
CA GLU A 566 -11.36 27.10 2.78
C GLU A 566 -11.31 28.53 2.22
N GLN A 567 -11.29 28.72 0.89
CA GLN A 567 -11.38 30.07 0.31
C GLN A 567 -12.72 30.73 0.66
N ASN A 568 -13.81 29.96 0.60
CA ASN A 568 -15.15 30.40 1.02
C ASN A 568 -15.22 30.79 2.52
N ILE A 569 -14.38 30.18 3.38
CA ILE A 569 -14.30 30.55 4.80
C ILE A 569 -13.58 31.90 4.94
N SER A 570 -12.43 32.08 4.28
CA SER A 570 -11.74 33.38 4.29
C SER A 570 -12.55 34.51 3.64
N GLU A 571 -13.32 34.23 2.59
CA GLU A 571 -14.20 35.22 1.95
C GLU A 571 -15.37 35.59 2.87
N SER A 572 -15.99 34.63 3.57
CA SER A 572 -17.09 34.92 4.51
C SER A 572 -16.64 35.61 5.81
N GLU A 573 -15.43 35.35 6.30
CA GLU A 573 -14.82 36.14 7.39
C GLU A 573 -14.49 37.57 6.93
N SER A 574 -14.01 37.75 5.69
CA SER A 574 -13.78 39.10 5.14
C SER A 574 -15.07 39.88 4.88
N ALA A 575 -16.13 39.21 4.46
CA ALA A 575 -17.45 39.80 4.19
C ALA A 575 -18.30 40.04 5.45
N SER A 576 -17.88 39.54 6.61
CA SER A 576 -18.49 39.84 7.91
C SER A 576 -17.70 40.88 8.73
N SER A 577 -16.56 41.34 8.19
CA SER A 577 -15.70 42.38 8.76
C SER A 577 -15.62 43.66 7.91
N SER A 578 -16.52 43.82 6.93
CA SER A 578 -16.65 45.00 6.05
C SER A 578 -18.01 45.68 6.14
#